data_AF-A0A937VHP8-F1
#
_entry.id   AF-A0A937VHP8-F1
#
_cell.length_a   1.000
_cell.length_b   1.000
_cell.length_c   1.000
_cell.angle_alpha   90.00
_cell.angle_beta   90.00
_cell.angle_gamma   90.00
#
_symmetry.space_group_name_H-M   'P 1'
#
loop_
_entity.id
_entity.type
_entity.pdbx_description
1 polymer ?
#
loop_
_entity_poly.entity_id
_entity_poly.type
_entity_poly.pdbx_seq_one_letter_code
_entity_poly.pdbx_strand_id
1 'polypeptide(L)'
;MDPFLLALDVGGCSVRCSLVDARQEASETVARGWAAVPEPEEGFFAFRTDTDRCWRLVVEVVREVVGRCGVPADGIAGLAVAGMRFSLVLVDRDGRVLYATPNHDARAAEEALQLADEMGSQLCRRAGRWPLPIFLAPPSALAQTSRAAIARERGERAEPQRLDRLEADRPDRHRPVAGGGEPVV
;
A
#
# COMPACT_ATOMS: atom_id res chain seq x y z
N MET A 1 13.31 32.59 19.69
CA MET A 1 13.16 31.14 19.94
C MET A 1 13.86 30.43 18.82
N ASP A 2 14.58 29.35 19.13
CA ASP A 2 15.10 28.48 18.09
C ASP A 2 13.93 27.81 17.35
N PRO A 3 14.09 27.57 16.04
CA PRO A 3 13.02 27.00 15.23
C PRO A 3 12.76 25.55 15.62
N PHE A 4 11.50 25.12 15.49
CA PHE A 4 11.12 23.72 15.66
C PHE A 4 11.10 22.97 14.33
N LEU A 5 11.34 21.68 14.38
CA LEU A 5 11.19 20.72 13.30
C LEU A 5 10.04 19.77 13.63
N LEU A 6 9.13 19.58 12.69
CA LEU A 6 8.01 18.65 12.81
C LEU A 6 8.35 17.35 12.08
N ALA A 7 8.18 16.21 12.75
CA ALA A 7 8.28 14.89 12.16
C ALA A 7 6.92 14.19 12.23
N LEU A 8 6.37 13.81 11.07
CA LEU A 8 5.14 13.06 10.94
C LEU A 8 5.46 11.63 10.49
N ASP A 9 4.99 10.63 11.22
CA ASP A 9 5.15 9.21 10.92
C ASP A 9 3.77 8.54 10.80
N VAL A 10 3.39 8.19 9.58
CA VAL A 10 2.12 7.51 9.26
C VAL A 10 2.37 6.01 9.13
N GLY A 11 2.47 5.31 10.26
CA GLY A 11 2.70 3.87 10.33
C GLY A 11 1.42 3.04 10.14
N GLY A 12 1.56 1.72 10.01
CA GLY A 12 0.42 0.81 9.83
C GLY A 12 -0.46 0.61 11.08
N CYS A 13 0.07 0.91 12.27
CA CYS A 13 -0.63 0.76 13.54
C CYS A 13 -0.83 2.07 14.31
N SER A 14 -0.12 3.14 13.91
CA SER A 14 -0.28 4.45 14.53
C SER A 14 0.11 5.58 13.58
N VAL A 15 -0.50 6.74 13.81
CA VAL A 15 -0.03 8.02 13.29
C VAL A 15 0.67 8.74 14.45
N ARG A 16 1.89 9.20 14.23
CA ARG A 16 2.70 9.87 15.25
C ARG A 16 3.20 11.21 14.73
N CYS A 17 3.18 12.23 15.57
CA CYS A 17 3.74 13.53 15.28
C CYS A 17 4.67 13.94 16.42
N SER A 18 5.87 14.37 16.07
CA SER A 18 6.87 14.87 17.01
C SER A 18 7.26 16.30 16.63
N LEU A 19 7.41 17.16 17.62
CA LEU A 19 8.06 18.46 17.49
C LEU A 19 9.36 18.42 18.26
N VAL A 20 10.44 18.88 17.64
CA VAL A 20 11.77 18.94 18.24
C VAL A 20 12.35 20.31 17.96
N ASP A 21 12.87 20.97 18.99
CA ASP A 21 13.62 22.21 18.82
C ASP A 21 14.93 21.93 18.03
N ALA A 22 15.42 22.89 17.24
CA ALA A 22 16.63 22.77 16.45
C ALA A 22 17.89 22.42 17.27
N ARG A 23 17.92 22.77 18.56
CA ARG A 23 19.02 22.40 19.48
C ARG A 23 18.81 21.03 20.12
N GLN A 24 17.66 20.39 19.87
CA GLN A 24 17.21 19.12 20.42
C GLN A 24 17.10 19.13 21.95
N GLU A 25 16.90 20.31 22.53
CA GLU A 25 16.77 20.48 23.99
C GLU A 25 15.34 20.24 24.48
N ALA A 26 14.36 20.40 23.58
CA ALA A 26 12.96 20.10 23.84
C ALA A 26 12.37 19.21 22.73
N SER A 27 11.58 18.22 23.13
CA SER A 27 10.79 17.41 22.19
C SER A 27 9.47 16.99 22.80
N GLU A 28 8.43 16.98 21.97
CA GLU A 28 7.11 16.47 22.31
C GLU A 28 6.65 15.51 21.25
N THR A 29 5.89 14.49 21.65
CA THR A 29 5.38 13.47 20.73
C THR A 29 3.95 13.09 21.08
N VAL A 30 3.11 13.05 20.05
CA VAL A 30 1.72 12.60 20.13
C VAL A 30 1.53 11.43 19.17
N ALA A 31 0.81 10.40 19.61
CA ALA A 31 0.44 9.28 18.76
C ALA A 31 -1.06 8.97 18.86
N ARG A 32 -1.62 8.40 17.79
CA ARG A 32 -2.95 7.79 17.78
C ARG A 32 -2.90 6.43 17.10
N GLY A 33 -3.52 5.44 17.73
CA GLY A 33 -3.64 4.10 17.18
C GLY A 33 -4.70 4.03 16.08
N TRP A 34 -4.41 3.24 15.05
CA TRP A 34 -5.36 2.87 14.00
C TRP A 34 -5.00 1.51 13.43
N ALA A 35 -5.87 0.96 12.60
CA ALA A 35 -5.65 -0.31 11.93
C ALA A 35 -6.29 -0.25 10.55
N ALA A 36 -5.79 -1.10 9.65
CA ALA A 36 -6.47 -1.36 8.40
C ALA A 36 -7.84 -2.02 8.65
N VAL A 37 -8.73 -1.88 7.68
CA VAL A 37 -10.09 -2.42 7.73
C VAL A 37 -10.11 -3.74 6.96
N PRO A 38 -10.46 -4.87 7.59
CA PRO A 38 -10.63 -6.13 6.87
C PRO A 38 -11.76 -6.05 5.84
N GLU A 39 -11.58 -6.70 4.69
CA GLU A 39 -12.58 -6.85 3.61
C GLU A 39 -12.80 -8.34 3.32
N PRO A 40 -13.43 -9.10 4.22
CA PRO A 40 -13.54 -10.56 4.11
C PRO A 40 -14.24 -11.04 2.82
N GLU A 41 -15.10 -10.21 2.24
CA GLU A 41 -15.75 -10.44 0.94
C GLU A 41 -14.77 -10.47 -0.24
N GLU A 42 -13.61 -9.82 -0.12
CA GLU A 42 -12.55 -9.77 -1.14
C GLU A 42 -11.43 -10.80 -0.87
N GLY A 43 -11.54 -11.58 0.22
CA GLY A 43 -10.63 -12.67 0.57
C GLY A 43 -10.08 -12.59 1.99
N PHE A 44 -9.54 -13.71 2.47
CA PHE A 44 -9.08 -13.84 3.87
C PHE A 44 -7.94 -12.87 4.26
N PHE A 45 -7.12 -12.48 3.29
CA PHE A 45 -6.01 -11.53 3.47
C PHE A 45 -6.27 -10.16 2.83
N ALA A 46 -7.52 -9.81 2.61
CA ALA A 46 -7.91 -8.53 2.04
C ALA A 46 -8.15 -7.49 3.14
N PHE A 47 -7.45 -6.36 3.02
CA PHE A 47 -7.53 -5.21 3.91
C PHE A 47 -7.51 -3.92 3.10
N ARG A 48 -8.30 -2.93 3.50
CA ARG A 48 -8.21 -1.57 2.98
C ARG A 48 -7.65 -0.60 4.00
N THR A 49 -7.08 0.49 3.53
CA THR A 49 -6.71 1.64 4.36
C THR A 49 -7.85 2.65 4.37
N ASP A 50 -8.39 2.97 5.55
CA ASP A 50 -9.34 4.08 5.71
C ASP A 50 -8.58 5.41 5.67
N THR A 51 -8.48 6.01 4.47
CA THR A 51 -7.71 7.23 4.22
C THR A 51 -8.32 8.45 4.91
N ASP A 52 -9.64 8.52 5.06
CA ASP A 52 -10.31 9.63 5.73
C ASP A 52 -10.05 9.60 7.24
N ARG A 53 -10.08 8.41 7.84
CA ARG A 53 -9.64 8.22 9.23
C ARG A 53 -8.16 8.54 9.38
N CYS A 54 -7.29 8.07 8.48
CA CYS A 54 -5.87 8.38 8.49
C CYS A 54 -5.64 9.90 8.53
N TRP A 55 -6.29 10.62 7.62
CA TRP A 55 -6.13 12.06 7.49
C TRP A 55 -6.62 12.82 8.73
N ARG A 56 -7.76 12.42 9.29
CA ARG A 56 -8.24 12.98 10.57
C ARG A 56 -7.23 12.78 11.69
N LEU A 57 -6.66 11.59 11.82
CA LEU A 57 -5.65 11.30 12.85
C LEU A 57 -4.37 12.11 12.65
N VAL A 58 -3.92 12.31 11.41
CA VAL A 58 -2.78 13.21 11.10
C VAL A 58 -3.07 14.62 11.61
N VAL A 59 -4.23 15.17 11.29
CA VAL A 59 -4.62 16.52 11.73
C VAL A 59 -4.71 16.60 13.26
N GLU A 60 -5.26 15.59 13.91
CA GLU A 60 -5.35 15.52 15.38
C GLU A 60 -3.97 15.53 16.03
N VAL A 61 -3.05 14.65 15.61
CA VAL A 61 -1.72 14.56 16.25
C VAL A 61 -0.89 15.81 16.03
N VAL A 62 -0.99 16.44 14.85
CA VAL A 62 -0.29 17.69 14.54
C VAL A 62 -0.82 18.83 15.39
N ARG A 63 -2.14 19.01 15.45
CA ARG A 63 -2.76 20.08 16.26
C ARG A 63 -2.43 19.92 17.74
N GLU A 64 -2.50 18.69 18.23
CA GLU A 64 -2.23 18.43 19.65
C GLU A 64 -0.77 18.69 20.00
N VAL A 65 0.20 18.22 19.20
CA VAL A 65 1.62 18.44 19.53
C VAL A 65 1.99 19.92 19.44
N VAL A 66 1.48 20.64 18.43
CA VAL A 66 1.68 22.10 18.29
C VAL A 66 1.09 22.85 19.48
N GLY A 67 -0.13 22.47 19.90
CA GLY A 67 -0.79 23.05 21.06
C GLY A 67 -0.04 22.81 22.37
N ARG A 68 0.52 21.60 22.57
CA ARG A 68 1.32 21.26 23.75
C ARG A 68 2.63 22.03 23.83
N CYS A 69 3.31 22.23 22.70
CA CYS A 69 4.55 23.02 22.66
C CYS A 69 4.30 24.54 22.72
N GLY A 70 3.08 24.99 22.42
CA GLY A 70 2.76 26.42 22.36
C GLY A 70 3.51 27.17 21.25
N VAL A 71 3.90 26.46 20.19
CA VAL A 71 4.71 27.00 19.10
C VAL A 71 3.79 27.55 18.00
N PRO A 72 3.98 28.79 17.53
CA PRO A 72 3.21 29.30 16.40
C PRO A 72 3.65 28.61 15.09
N ALA A 73 2.78 28.58 14.08
CA ALA A 73 3.04 27.85 12.83
C ALA A 73 4.29 28.34 12.09
N ASP A 74 4.60 29.63 12.16
CA ASP A 74 5.82 30.25 11.61
C ASP A 74 7.10 29.93 12.41
N GLY A 75 6.96 29.34 13.60
CA GLY A 75 8.05 28.79 14.39
C GLY A 75 8.50 27.39 13.96
N ILE A 76 7.78 26.73 13.04
CA ILE A 76 8.14 25.42 12.50
C ILE A 76 8.92 25.61 11.20
N ALA A 77 10.24 25.42 11.23
CA ALA A 77 11.11 25.66 10.08
C ALA A 77 11.18 24.50 9.09
N GLY A 78 10.72 23.30 9.47
CA GLY A 78 10.81 22.12 8.62
C GLY A 78 9.83 21.02 8.97
N LEU A 79 9.45 20.25 7.95
CA LEU A 79 8.58 19.09 8.04
C LEU A 79 9.30 17.87 7.44
N ALA A 80 9.45 16.82 8.24
CA ALA A 80 9.83 15.50 7.78
C ALA A 80 8.62 14.57 7.81
N VAL A 81 8.39 13.81 6.74
CA VAL A 81 7.30 12.83 6.67
C VAL A 81 7.87 11.44 6.41
N ALA A 82 7.49 10.49 7.24
CA ALA A 82 7.69 9.07 7.07
C ALA A 82 6.32 8.38 6.98
N GLY A 83 6.27 7.23 6.31
CA GLY A 83 5.02 6.51 6.13
C GLY A 83 5.21 5.02 5.92
N MET A 84 4.09 4.30 6.02
CA MET A 84 3.99 2.88 5.76
C MET A 84 4.45 2.54 4.34
N ARG A 85 5.63 1.91 4.24
CA ARG A 85 6.19 1.40 2.98
C ARG A 85 5.30 0.32 2.40
N PHE A 86 5.25 0.26 1.06
CA PHE A 86 4.50 -0.72 0.26
C PHE A 86 2.98 -0.66 0.42
N SER A 87 2.46 0.39 1.04
CA SER A 87 1.06 0.74 0.88
C SER A 87 0.81 1.33 -0.51
N LEU A 88 -0.41 1.20 -1.00
CA LEU A 88 -0.86 1.79 -2.25
C LEU A 88 -2.04 2.72 -1.96
N VAL A 89 -2.03 3.90 -2.57
CA VAL A 89 -3.20 4.77 -2.68
C VAL A 89 -3.34 5.18 -4.14
N LEU A 90 -4.44 4.77 -4.77
CA LEU A 90 -4.81 5.18 -6.12
C LEU A 90 -5.76 6.38 -6.02
N VAL A 91 -5.46 7.44 -6.76
CA VAL A 91 -6.27 8.68 -6.79
C VAL A 91 -6.66 9.05 -8.22
N ASP A 92 -7.79 9.72 -8.36
CA ASP A 92 -8.21 10.35 -9.63
C ASP A 92 -7.44 11.67 -9.90
N ARG A 93 -7.76 12.34 -11.00
CA ARG A 93 -7.14 13.63 -11.38
C ARG A 93 -7.49 14.78 -10.43
N ASP A 94 -8.59 14.66 -9.70
CA ASP A 94 -9.04 15.63 -8.70
C ASP A 94 -8.47 15.32 -7.29
N GLY A 95 -7.66 14.25 -7.17
CA GLY A 95 -7.09 13.80 -5.91
C GLY A 95 -8.03 12.97 -5.03
N ARG A 96 -9.19 12.54 -5.54
CA ARG A 96 -10.08 11.65 -4.79
C ARG A 96 -9.50 10.24 -4.72
N VAL A 97 -9.55 9.64 -3.54
CA VAL A 97 -9.09 8.26 -3.32
C VAL A 97 -10.05 7.28 -3.98
N LEU A 98 -9.52 6.47 -4.89
CA LEU A 98 -10.25 5.41 -5.59
C LEU A 98 -10.04 4.03 -4.96
N TYR A 99 -8.83 3.81 -4.41
CA TYR A 99 -8.42 2.55 -3.81
C TYR A 99 -7.26 2.77 -2.85
N ALA A 100 -7.25 2.09 -1.71
CA ALA A 100 -6.13 2.18 -0.77
C ALA A 100 -5.93 0.88 0.00
N THR A 101 -4.70 0.35 -0.02
CA THR A 101 -4.33 -0.88 0.68
C THR A 101 -3.11 -0.70 1.58
N PRO A 102 -3.10 -1.33 2.76
CA PRO A 102 -1.92 -1.40 3.59
C PRO A 102 -0.92 -2.42 3.02
N ASN A 103 0.28 -2.42 3.57
CA ASN A 103 1.35 -3.35 3.17
C ASN A 103 1.17 -4.81 3.61
N HIS A 104 0.20 -5.09 4.48
CA HIS A 104 -0.15 -6.45 4.89
C HIS A 104 -1.40 -6.97 4.16
N ASP A 105 -1.92 -6.22 3.20
CA ASP A 105 -2.87 -6.76 2.24
C ASP A 105 -2.13 -7.78 1.35
N ALA A 106 -2.64 -9.00 1.33
CA ALA A 106 -2.07 -10.09 0.53
C ALA A 106 -3.16 -10.73 -0.34
N ARG A 107 -4.17 -9.96 -0.77
CA ARG A 107 -5.21 -10.48 -1.66
C ARG A 107 -4.66 -10.91 -3.03
N ALA A 108 -3.52 -10.35 -3.44
CA ALA A 108 -2.77 -10.69 -4.65
C ALA A 108 -1.80 -11.87 -4.50
N ALA A 109 -1.94 -12.69 -3.45
CA ALA A 109 -0.90 -13.67 -3.13
C ALA A 109 -0.68 -14.69 -4.25
N GLU A 110 -1.74 -15.12 -4.92
CA GLU A 110 -1.65 -16.05 -6.04
C GLU A 110 -0.89 -15.44 -7.22
N GLU A 111 -1.25 -14.22 -7.63
CA GLU A 111 -0.60 -13.51 -8.73
C GLU A 111 0.88 -13.22 -8.43
N ALA A 112 1.19 -12.88 -7.18
CA ALA A 112 2.57 -12.67 -6.75
C ALA A 112 3.40 -13.96 -6.85
N LEU A 113 2.82 -15.11 -6.51
CA LEU A 113 3.48 -16.42 -6.64
C LEU A 113 3.64 -16.84 -8.11
N GLN A 114 2.66 -16.57 -8.97
CA GLN A 114 2.78 -16.80 -10.41
C GLN A 114 3.89 -15.94 -11.01
N LEU A 115 3.94 -14.64 -10.67
CA LEU A 115 5.00 -13.74 -11.13
C LEU A 115 6.38 -14.15 -10.61
N ALA A 116 6.44 -14.67 -9.38
CA ALA A 116 7.65 -15.23 -8.81
C ALA A 116 8.18 -16.42 -9.61
N ASP A 117 7.31 -17.34 -10.01
CA ASP A 117 7.66 -18.51 -10.79
C ASP A 117 8.15 -18.12 -12.20
N GLU A 118 7.44 -17.19 -12.85
CA GLU A 118 7.75 -16.77 -14.22
C GLU A 118 8.99 -15.86 -14.32
N MET A 119 9.15 -14.92 -13.39
CA MET A 119 10.09 -13.80 -13.53
C MET A 119 10.93 -13.50 -12.28
N GLY A 120 10.83 -14.29 -11.21
CA GLY A 120 11.42 -13.97 -9.90
C GLY A 120 12.89 -13.59 -9.95
N SER A 121 13.72 -14.35 -10.67
CA SER A 121 15.16 -14.05 -10.81
C SER A 121 15.43 -12.75 -11.59
N GLN A 122 14.64 -12.45 -12.61
CA GLN A 122 14.77 -11.21 -13.37
C GLN A 122 14.38 -10.00 -12.52
N LEU A 123 13.28 -10.11 -11.78
CA LEU A 123 12.81 -9.08 -10.87
C LEU A 123 13.78 -8.85 -9.71
N CYS A 124 14.34 -9.91 -9.12
CA CYS A 124 15.41 -9.80 -8.13
C CYS A 124 16.61 -9.01 -8.65
N ARG A 125 17.12 -9.36 -9.84
CA ARG A 125 18.28 -8.68 -10.42
C ARG A 125 18.02 -7.20 -10.70
N ARG A 126 16.80 -6.82 -11.08
CA ARG A 126 16.46 -5.43 -11.44
C ARG A 126 16.01 -4.57 -10.26
N ALA A 127 15.19 -5.14 -9.38
CA ALA A 127 14.51 -4.41 -8.30
C ALA A 127 15.11 -4.70 -6.91
N GLY A 128 16.09 -5.60 -6.81
CA GLY A 128 16.74 -5.99 -5.55
C GLY A 128 15.84 -6.79 -4.61
N ARG A 129 14.70 -7.29 -5.10
CA ARG A 129 13.69 -7.99 -4.28
C ARG A 129 12.98 -9.07 -5.07
N TRP A 130 12.65 -10.16 -4.38
CA TRP A 130 11.78 -11.21 -4.90
C TRP A 130 10.33 -10.70 -4.92
N PRO A 131 9.53 -10.99 -5.96
CA PRO A 131 8.12 -10.62 -5.98
C PRO A 131 7.39 -11.37 -4.85
N LEU A 132 6.86 -10.61 -3.90
CA LEU A 132 6.09 -11.09 -2.77
C LEU A 132 4.77 -10.32 -2.73
N PRO A 133 3.71 -10.87 -2.10
CA PRO A 133 2.39 -10.23 -2.06
C PRO A 133 2.44 -8.78 -1.55
N ILE A 134 3.28 -8.50 -0.54
CA ILE A 134 3.52 -7.16 0.00
C ILE A 134 3.99 -6.11 -1.03
N PHE A 135 4.67 -6.53 -2.11
CA PHE A 135 5.20 -5.61 -3.12
C PHE A 135 4.28 -5.44 -4.32
N LEU A 136 3.33 -6.37 -4.47
CA LEU A 136 2.42 -6.40 -5.59
C LEU A 136 1.09 -5.80 -5.12
N ALA A 137 0.84 -4.55 -5.49
CA ALA A 137 -0.55 -4.14 -5.61
C ALA A 137 -1.19 -5.11 -6.62
N PRO A 138 -2.35 -5.71 -6.32
CA PRO A 138 -2.89 -6.78 -7.16
C PRO A 138 -3.08 -6.21 -8.56
N PRO A 139 -2.41 -6.72 -9.62
CA PRO A 139 -2.64 -6.24 -10.98
C PRO A 139 -4.11 -6.45 -11.37
N SER A 140 -4.72 -7.51 -10.85
CA SER A 140 -6.15 -7.82 -10.91
C SER A 140 -7.00 -6.78 -10.19
N ALA A 141 -6.70 -6.39 -8.94
CA ALA A 141 -7.43 -5.34 -8.22
C ALA A 141 -7.17 -3.95 -8.78
N LEU A 142 -5.96 -3.62 -9.23
CA LEU A 142 -5.69 -2.38 -9.97
C LEU A 142 -6.44 -2.38 -11.30
N ALA A 143 -6.51 -3.49 -12.04
CA ALA A 143 -7.27 -3.58 -13.29
C ALA A 143 -8.79 -3.55 -13.07
N GLN A 144 -9.30 -4.25 -12.05
CA GLN A 144 -10.71 -4.27 -11.67
C GLN A 144 -11.15 -2.93 -11.07
N THR A 145 -10.33 -2.32 -10.21
CA THR A 145 -10.63 -1.02 -9.60
C THR A 145 -10.40 0.12 -10.58
N SER A 146 -9.41 0.04 -11.46
CA SER A 146 -9.29 1.00 -12.57
C SER A 146 -10.49 0.87 -13.50
N ARG A 147 -10.97 -0.33 -13.83
CA ARG A 147 -12.19 -0.51 -14.65
C ARG A 147 -13.46 -0.04 -13.95
N ALA A 148 -13.64 -0.35 -12.66
CA ALA A 148 -14.80 0.04 -11.89
C ALA A 148 -14.82 1.54 -11.55
N ALA A 149 -13.65 2.14 -11.27
CA ALA A 149 -13.50 3.58 -11.07
C ALA A 149 -13.70 4.35 -12.38
N ILE A 150 -13.11 3.87 -13.50
CA ILE A 150 -13.36 4.43 -14.84
C ILE A 150 -14.84 4.28 -15.23
N ALA A 151 -15.49 3.14 -14.92
CA ALA A 151 -16.92 2.94 -15.19
C ALA A 151 -17.79 3.89 -14.35
N ARG A 152 -17.44 4.11 -13.07
CA ARG A 152 -18.12 5.10 -12.19
C ARG A 152 -17.95 6.53 -12.69
N GLU A 153 -16.77 6.92 -13.16
CA GLU A 153 -16.53 8.25 -13.79
C GLU A 153 -17.31 8.42 -15.11
N ARG A 154 -17.56 7.33 -15.84
CA ARG A 154 -18.34 7.32 -17.10
C ARG A 154 -19.85 7.16 -16.90
N GLY A 155 -20.32 6.95 -15.68
CA GLY A 155 -21.74 6.70 -15.38
C GLY A 155 -22.24 5.31 -15.81
N GLU A 156 -21.33 4.37 -16.05
CA GLU A 156 -21.63 3.01 -16.48
C GLU A 156 -21.67 2.08 -15.25
N ARG A 157 -22.71 1.25 -15.11
CA ARG A 157 -22.76 0.24 -14.03
C ARG A 157 -21.67 -0.79 -14.25
N ALA A 158 -20.86 -1.03 -13.23
CA ALA A 158 -19.93 -2.15 -13.21
C ALA A 158 -20.73 -3.47 -13.26
N GLU A 159 -20.60 -4.22 -14.34
CA GLU A 159 -21.14 -5.58 -14.41
C GLU A 159 -20.25 -6.53 -13.59
N PRO A 160 -20.82 -7.38 -12.71
CA PRO A 160 -20.06 -8.41 -12.04
C PRO A 160 -19.69 -9.51 -13.04
N GLN A 161 -18.40 -9.74 -13.26
CA GLN A 161 -17.95 -10.82 -14.14
C GLN A 161 -17.96 -12.16 -13.38
N ARG A 162 -18.73 -13.11 -13.91
CA ARG A 162 -18.65 -14.53 -13.54
C ARG A 162 -17.26 -15.07 -13.86
N LEU A 163 -16.68 -15.78 -12.89
CA LEU A 163 -15.34 -16.40 -12.94
C LEU A 163 -15.15 -17.45 -14.06
N ASP A 164 -16.21 -17.84 -14.75
CA ASP A 164 -16.27 -19.03 -15.63
C ASP A 164 -15.46 -18.94 -16.94
N ARG A 165 -14.70 -17.87 -17.20
CA ARG A 165 -14.00 -17.69 -18.49
C ARG A 165 -12.47 -17.80 -18.44
N LEU A 166 -11.86 -17.96 -17.27
CA LEU A 166 -10.41 -18.18 -17.15
C LEU A 166 -10.00 -19.66 -17.25
N GLU A 167 -10.94 -20.60 -17.18
CA GLU A 167 -10.64 -22.03 -17.33
C GLU A 167 -10.50 -22.48 -18.80
N ALA A 168 -10.98 -21.69 -19.76
CA ALA A 168 -11.02 -22.09 -21.17
C ALA A 168 -9.69 -21.95 -21.93
N ASP A 169 -8.68 -21.29 -21.34
CA ASP A 169 -7.45 -20.91 -22.06
C ASP A 169 -6.16 -21.40 -21.39
N ARG A 170 -6.23 -22.42 -20.51
CA ARG A 170 -5.03 -23.06 -19.96
C ARG A 170 -4.40 -23.97 -21.03
N PRO A 171 -3.13 -23.75 -21.44
CA PRO A 171 -2.44 -24.70 -22.28
C PRO A 171 -2.18 -26.02 -21.52
N ASP A 172 -2.43 -27.12 -22.23
CA ASP A 172 -2.38 -28.49 -21.72
C ASP A 172 -0.99 -28.85 -21.16
N ARG A 173 -0.91 -29.06 -19.84
CA ARG A 173 0.36 -29.33 -19.12
C ARG A 173 0.83 -30.80 -19.20
N HIS A 174 0.17 -31.65 -19.99
CA HIS A 174 0.55 -33.05 -20.14
C HIS A 174 1.03 -33.39 -21.55
N ARG A 175 2.22 -32.90 -21.91
CA ARG A 175 3.01 -33.47 -23.02
C ARG A 175 4.31 -34.05 -22.45
N PRO A 176 4.54 -35.37 -22.51
CA PRO A 176 5.77 -35.95 -22.01
C PRO A 176 6.95 -35.53 -22.90
N VAL A 177 8.04 -35.10 -22.27
CA VAL A 177 9.32 -34.78 -22.94
C VAL A 177 9.98 -36.10 -23.33
N ALA A 178 10.16 -36.32 -24.63
CA ALA A 178 10.84 -37.51 -25.16
C ALA A 178 12.37 -37.34 -25.08
N GLY A 179 13.00 -38.20 -24.26
CA GLY A 179 14.23 -38.96 -24.54
C GLY A 179 15.54 -38.23 -24.88
N GLY A 180 16.58 -38.50 -24.08
CA GLY A 180 17.98 -38.40 -24.53
C GLY A 180 19.01 -38.12 -23.44
N GLY A 181 19.23 -39.06 -22.52
CA GLY A 181 20.37 -39.02 -21.59
C GLY A 181 21.20 -40.29 -21.71
N GLU A 182 22.44 -40.17 -22.20
CA GLU A 182 23.47 -41.19 -21.98
C GLU A 182 24.09 -41.02 -20.58
N PRO A 183 24.46 -42.11 -19.89
CA PRO A 183 25.13 -42.02 -18.60
C PRO A 183 26.63 -41.77 -18.79
N VAL A 184 27.18 -40.77 -18.10
CA VAL A 184 28.62 -40.62 -17.93
C VAL A 184 29.05 -41.45 -16.71
N VAL A 185 30.01 -42.34 -16.95
CA VAL A 185 30.72 -43.17 -15.96
C VAL A 185 31.62 -42.33 -15.07
#